data_AF-A0A923Q1D1-F1
#
_entry.id   AF-A0A923Q1D1-F1
#
_cell.length_a   1.000
_cell.length_b   1.000
_cell.length_c   1.000
_cell.angle_alpha   90.00
_cell.angle_beta   90.00
_cell.angle_gamma   90.00
#
_symmetry.space_group_name_H-M   'P 1'
#
loop_
_entity.id
_entity.type
_entity.pdbx_description
1 polymer ?
#
loop_
_entity_poly.entity_id
_entity_poly.type
_entity_poly.pdbx_seq_one_letter_code
_entity_poly.pdbx_strand_id
1 'polypeptide(L)'
;MLKFVIQYFLAGLFLTTLISCAESFDARARVPDDPIVNKLDDSVENSLDERVIYGSDDRKNVYEVASSAVRKAAESTVALILSTSLRSQSALSFLLPPDSYGDSQSLCSGSLVGPNLILTAGHCVTSVSDCASVRFVFGYAVRQPNAFPLSSPSSEVYFCKRIVTRMQEVAGADYALIELDRKVTGHTPLKIQRSGAVKVGDSLTVIGHPSG
;
A
#
# COMPACT_ATOMS: atom_id res chain seq x y z
N MET A 1 -22.35 -15.09 -45.93
CA MET A 1 -23.34 -14.00 -46.11
C MET A 1 -24.53 -14.57 -46.85
N LEU A 2 -25.61 -14.90 -46.14
CA LEU A 2 -26.91 -15.15 -46.74
C LEU A 2 -27.94 -14.62 -45.74
N LYS A 3 -28.55 -13.49 -46.09
CA LYS A 3 -29.68 -12.88 -45.37
C LYS A 3 -30.95 -13.50 -45.94
N PHE A 4 -31.82 -14.02 -45.09
CA PHE A 4 -33.24 -14.15 -45.39
C PHE A 4 -34.04 -13.53 -44.24
N VAL A 5 -34.86 -12.57 -44.63
CA VAL A 5 -35.93 -11.89 -43.89
C VAL A 5 -37.23 -12.65 -44.16
N ILE A 6 -38.23 -12.53 -43.26
CA ILE A 6 -39.70 -12.73 -43.39
C ILE A 6 -40.20 -13.17 -41.99
N GLN A 7 -41.26 -12.67 -41.34
CA GLN A 7 -42.40 -11.82 -41.69
C GLN A 7 -42.93 -11.16 -40.40
N TYR A 8 -43.52 -9.99 -40.56
CA TYR A 8 -44.34 -9.24 -39.59
C TYR A 8 -45.62 -9.98 -39.15
N PHE A 9 -46.09 -9.73 -37.92
CA PHE A 9 -47.52 -9.56 -37.68
C PHE A 9 -47.79 -8.43 -36.67
N LEU A 10 -48.85 -7.69 -36.98
CA LEU A 10 -49.25 -6.38 -36.49
C LEU A 10 -50.12 -6.43 -35.22
N ALA A 11 -50.22 -5.24 -34.60
CA ALA A 11 -51.29 -4.73 -33.74
C ALA A 11 -51.34 -5.27 -32.30
N GLY A 12 -51.63 -4.49 -31.27
CA GLY A 12 -52.07 -3.09 -31.21
C GLY A 12 -52.10 -2.63 -29.75
N LEU A 13 -52.01 -1.32 -29.60
CA LEU A 13 -52.12 -0.51 -28.38
C LEU A 13 -53.39 -0.82 -27.57
N PHE A 14 -53.32 -0.85 -26.22
CA PHE A 14 -54.26 -0.12 -25.35
C PHE A 14 -53.74 -0.06 -23.89
N LEU A 15 -54.17 1.01 -23.21
CA LEU A 15 -53.58 1.69 -22.06
C LEU A 15 -54.29 1.33 -20.73
N THR A 16 -53.61 1.56 -19.60
CA THR A 16 -54.10 1.65 -18.19
C THR A 16 -54.41 0.30 -17.52
N THR A 17 -54.09 -0.01 -16.26
CA THR A 17 -54.02 0.74 -14.99
C THR A 17 -53.08 0.04 -13.98
N LEU A 18 -52.55 0.84 -13.05
CA LEU A 18 -51.74 0.50 -11.88
C LEU A 18 -52.42 -0.50 -10.92
N ILE A 19 -51.71 -1.55 -10.49
CA ILE A 19 -51.85 -2.17 -9.16
C ILE A 19 -50.46 -2.52 -8.63
N SER A 20 -50.20 -2.01 -7.42
CA SER A 20 -49.02 -2.21 -6.58
C SER A 20 -48.82 -3.67 -6.17
N CYS A 21 -47.58 -4.16 -6.24
CA CYS A 21 -47.06 -5.19 -5.33
C CYS A 21 -45.59 -4.86 -5.06
N ALA A 22 -45.35 -4.07 -4.01
CA ALA A 22 -44.08 -4.05 -3.32
C ALA A 22 -44.08 -5.24 -2.35
N GLU A 23 -43.24 -6.24 -2.60
CA GLU A 23 -42.88 -7.22 -1.57
C GLU A 23 -41.48 -6.88 -1.05
N SER A 24 -41.51 -6.32 0.15
CA SER A 24 -40.39 -6.24 1.09
C SER A 24 -39.94 -7.64 1.48
N PHE A 25 -38.71 -8.01 1.17
CA PHE A 25 -38.07 -9.18 1.76
C PHE A 25 -37.56 -8.79 3.16
N ASP A 26 -38.37 -9.09 4.17
CA ASP A 26 -38.05 -8.90 5.59
C ASP A 26 -37.14 -10.04 6.07
N ALA A 27 -35.83 -9.79 6.10
CA ALA A 27 -34.86 -10.70 6.73
C ALA A 27 -34.79 -10.42 8.24
N ARG A 28 -35.86 -10.77 8.97
CA ARG A 28 -35.83 -10.91 10.43
C ARG A 28 -36.44 -12.25 10.83
N ALA A 29 -35.71 -13.32 10.52
CA ALA A 29 -35.85 -14.55 11.29
C ALA A 29 -35.27 -14.29 12.69
N ARG A 30 -36.14 -14.26 13.70
CA ARG A 30 -35.77 -14.19 15.12
C ARG A 30 -35.05 -15.51 15.47
N VAL A 31 -33.75 -15.45 15.74
CA VAL A 31 -33.00 -16.56 16.34
C VAL A 31 -33.54 -16.76 17.77
N PRO A 32 -33.82 -17.99 18.22
CA PRO A 32 -34.30 -18.23 19.58
C PRO A 32 -33.25 -17.79 20.62
N ASP A 33 -33.72 -17.17 21.71
CA ASP A 33 -32.89 -16.82 22.87
C ASP A 33 -32.32 -18.08 23.52
N ASP A 34 -31.11 -18.49 23.12
CA ASP A 34 -30.35 -19.55 23.79
C ASP A 34 -29.58 -18.95 24.97
N PRO A 35 -29.89 -19.34 26.22
CA PRO A 35 -29.26 -18.79 27.41
C PRO A 35 -27.77 -19.15 27.58
N ILE A 36 -27.21 -20.01 26.72
CA ILE A 36 -25.78 -20.33 26.71
C ILE A 36 -24.95 -19.23 26.01
N VAL A 37 -25.55 -18.48 25.06
CA VAL A 37 -24.83 -17.46 24.27
C VAL A 37 -24.67 -16.14 25.04
N ASN A 38 -25.53 -15.86 26.02
CA ASN A 38 -25.50 -14.63 26.81
C ASN A 38 -24.52 -14.66 28.00
N LYS A 39 -23.51 -15.53 27.96
CA LYS A 39 -22.49 -15.63 29.03
C LYS A 39 -21.05 -15.75 28.55
N LEU A 40 -20.79 -15.39 27.29
CA LEU A 40 -19.44 -15.20 26.78
C LEU A 40 -19.14 -13.71 26.76
N ASP A 41 -18.59 -13.28 27.90
CA ASP A 41 -17.72 -12.12 28.13
C ASP A 41 -17.28 -11.34 26.88
N ASP A 42 -17.54 -10.03 26.90
CA ASP A 42 -17.14 -8.96 25.97
C ASP A 42 -15.60 -8.81 25.80
N SER A 43 -14.81 -9.83 26.12
CA SER A 43 -13.34 -9.81 26.06
C SER A 43 -12.74 -10.64 24.90
N VAL A 44 -13.57 -11.24 24.05
CA VAL A 44 -13.11 -12.07 22.92
C VAL A 44 -13.74 -11.66 21.58
N GLU A 45 -13.91 -10.35 21.33
CA GLU A 45 -13.96 -9.85 19.95
C GLU A 45 -12.54 -9.51 19.47
N ASN A 46 -11.91 -10.53 18.87
CA ASN A 46 -10.99 -10.40 17.74
C ASN A 46 -9.90 -9.32 17.82
N SER A 47 -8.93 -9.48 18.73
CA SER A 47 -7.68 -8.70 18.73
C SER A 47 -6.54 -9.48 18.05
N LEU A 48 -6.69 -9.75 16.76
CA LEU A 48 -5.53 -9.63 15.86
C LEU A 48 -5.54 -8.21 15.31
N ASP A 49 -5.45 -7.25 16.22
CA ASP A 49 -5.17 -5.87 15.87
C ASP A 49 -3.77 -5.90 15.26
N GLU A 50 -3.70 -5.82 13.93
CA GLU A 50 -2.46 -5.83 13.16
C GLU A 50 -1.74 -4.53 13.51
N ARG A 51 -1.03 -4.52 14.64
CA ARG A 51 -0.38 -3.32 15.15
C ARG A 51 0.70 -2.90 14.16
N VAL A 52 0.44 -1.81 13.45
CA VAL A 52 1.41 -1.12 12.59
C VAL A 52 2.58 -0.59 13.43
N ILE A 53 2.37 -0.37 14.73
CA ILE A 53 3.38 0.11 15.68
C ILE A 53 3.66 -0.96 16.73
N TYR A 54 4.92 -1.41 16.77
CA TYR A 54 5.38 -2.40 17.73
C TYR A 54 5.86 -1.73 19.03
N GLY A 55 5.23 -2.06 20.15
CA GLY A 55 5.57 -1.47 21.45
C GLY A 55 4.96 -0.09 21.64
N SER A 56 5.67 0.80 22.33
CA SER A 56 5.28 2.21 22.43
C SER A 56 5.60 2.95 21.13
N ASP A 57 4.74 3.88 20.72
CA ASP A 57 5.03 4.74 19.57
C ASP A 57 6.18 5.70 19.91
N ASP A 58 7.37 5.38 19.41
CA ASP A 58 8.59 6.17 19.56
C ASP A 58 9.13 6.65 18.20
N ARG A 59 8.26 6.72 17.19
CA ARG A 59 8.62 7.13 15.84
C ARG A 59 9.28 8.52 15.84
N LYS A 60 10.28 8.65 14.97
CA LYS A 60 11.12 9.85 14.82
C LYS A 60 11.27 10.16 13.35
N ASN A 61 11.22 11.44 13.00
CA ASN A 61 11.69 11.90 11.71
C ASN A 61 13.21 11.70 11.61
N VAL A 62 13.73 11.62 10.38
CA VAL A 62 15.16 11.37 10.14
C VAL A 62 16.06 12.42 10.82
N TYR A 63 15.60 13.67 10.94
CA TYR A 63 16.36 14.74 11.61
C TYR A 63 16.48 14.56 13.13
N GLU A 64 15.57 13.79 13.75
CA GLU A 64 15.53 13.53 15.20
C GLU A 64 16.41 12.33 15.57
N VAL A 65 16.85 11.54 14.59
CA VAL A 65 17.67 10.34 14.79
C VAL A 65 19.14 10.70 14.99
N ALA A 66 19.66 10.47 16.19
CA ALA A 66 21.07 10.74 16.51
C ALA A 66 22.04 9.86 15.69
N SER A 67 21.74 8.56 15.56
CA SER A 67 22.61 7.59 14.89
C SER A 67 22.82 7.93 13.42
N SER A 68 24.06 8.22 13.03
CA SER A 68 24.42 8.46 11.63
C SER A 68 24.29 7.20 10.77
N ALA A 69 24.45 6.01 11.36
CA ALA A 69 24.26 4.74 10.67
C ALA A 69 22.78 4.54 10.29
N VAL A 70 21.85 4.80 11.21
CA VAL A 70 20.41 4.72 10.94
C VAL A 70 20.00 5.76 9.91
N ARG A 71 20.48 7.01 10.02
CA ARG A 71 20.20 8.05 9.02
C ARG A 71 20.71 7.66 7.63
N LYS A 72 21.91 7.07 7.52
CA LYS A 72 22.44 6.56 6.24
C LYS A 72 21.62 5.38 5.70
N ALA A 73 21.13 4.49 6.56
CA ALA A 73 20.25 3.41 6.14
C ALA A 73 18.90 3.94 5.64
N ALA A 74 18.38 5.01 6.26
CA ALA A 74 17.14 5.67 5.82
C ALA A 74 17.23 6.26 4.42
N GLU A 75 18.42 6.64 3.94
CA GLU A 75 18.61 7.02 2.53
C GLU A 75 18.22 5.90 1.56
N SER A 76 18.26 4.64 1.99
CA SER A 76 17.97 3.49 1.13
C SER A 76 16.54 2.99 1.29
N THR A 77 15.73 3.72 2.05
CA THR A 77 14.29 3.51 2.18
C THR A 77 13.59 4.32 1.09
N VAL A 78 12.61 3.72 0.44
CA VAL A 78 11.91 4.30 -0.71
C VAL A 78 10.41 4.33 -0.45
N ALA A 79 9.75 5.43 -0.80
CA ALA A 79 8.30 5.54 -0.75
C ALA A 79 7.68 4.96 -2.04
N LEU A 80 6.67 4.12 -1.89
CA LEU A 80 5.82 3.66 -2.99
C LEU A 80 4.61 4.59 -3.06
N ILE A 81 4.52 5.37 -4.13
CA ILE A 81 3.46 6.36 -4.33
C ILE A 81 2.70 6.00 -5.60
N LEU A 82 1.37 6.04 -5.55
CA LEU A 82 0.54 5.86 -6.74
C LEU A 82 0.87 6.95 -7.77
N SER A 83 1.01 6.55 -9.03
CA SER A 83 1.28 7.48 -10.14
C SER A 83 0.22 8.58 -10.26
N THR A 84 -1.01 8.30 -9.85
CA THR A 84 -2.12 9.27 -9.80
C THR A 84 -1.95 10.34 -8.72
N SER A 85 -1.18 10.06 -7.67
CA SER A 85 -0.86 11.00 -6.58
C SER A 85 0.36 11.88 -6.89
N LEU A 86 1.14 11.55 -7.92
CA LEU A 86 2.28 12.35 -8.38
C LEU A 86 1.87 13.27 -9.52
N ARG A 87 1.99 14.58 -9.30
CA ARG A 87 1.73 15.58 -10.35
C ARG A 87 3.04 16.08 -10.91
N SER A 88 3.21 16.00 -12.22
CA SER A 88 4.35 16.64 -12.89
C SER A 88 4.23 18.16 -12.71
N GLN A 89 5.25 18.77 -12.10
CA GLN A 89 5.35 20.23 -11.99
C GLN A 89 6.14 20.80 -13.17
N SER A 90 7.17 20.06 -13.59
CA SER A 90 8.03 20.37 -14.73
C SER A 90 8.57 19.06 -15.32
N ALA A 91 9.29 19.14 -16.45
CA ALA A 91 10.00 17.98 -16.99
C ALA A 91 11.00 17.36 -16.00
N LEU A 92 11.44 18.12 -14.98
CA LEU A 92 12.48 17.74 -14.04
C LEU A 92 11.97 17.49 -12.62
N SER A 93 10.69 17.74 -12.31
CA SER A 93 10.18 17.66 -10.93
C SER A 93 8.74 17.19 -10.84
N PHE A 94 8.47 16.45 -9.77
CA PHE A 94 7.12 16.03 -9.35
C PHE A 94 6.75 16.74 -8.05
N LEU A 95 5.50 17.17 -7.94
CA LEU A 95 4.90 17.53 -6.66
C LEU A 95 4.64 16.26 -5.88
N LEU A 96 4.99 16.32 -4.61
CA LEU A 96 4.78 15.25 -3.67
C LEU A 96 3.58 15.56 -2.77
N PRO A 97 2.87 14.52 -2.30
CA PRO A 97 1.99 14.67 -1.15
C PRO A 97 2.80 15.11 0.08
N PRO A 98 2.21 15.87 1.02
CA PRO A 98 2.85 16.13 2.31
C PRO A 98 3.16 14.82 3.03
N ASP A 99 4.33 14.72 3.66
CA ASP A 99 4.69 13.60 4.54
C ASP A 99 4.75 14.09 5.99
N SER A 100 3.64 14.00 6.71
CA SER A 100 3.59 14.21 8.15
C SER A 100 2.69 13.16 8.78
N TYR A 101 2.89 12.89 10.08
CA TYR A 101 2.14 11.91 10.90
C TYR A 101 0.62 12.10 10.81
N GLY A 102 -0.02 11.66 9.72
CA GLY A 102 -1.46 11.76 9.50
C GLY A 102 -1.93 11.90 8.05
N ASP A 103 -1.07 12.20 7.06
CA ASP A 103 -1.51 12.41 5.67
C ASP A 103 -0.47 12.02 4.59
N SER A 104 0.46 11.11 4.91
CA SER A 104 1.41 10.63 3.91
C SER A 104 0.68 9.78 2.86
N GLN A 105 0.72 10.18 1.58
CA GLN A 105 0.13 9.38 0.50
C GLN A 105 1.10 8.34 -0.09
N SER A 106 2.17 8.00 0.63
CA SER A 106 2.90 6.77 0.34
C SER A 106 2.04 5.59 0.77
N LEU A 107 1.73 4.71 -0.17
CA LEU A 107 0.92 3.52 0.09
C LEU A 107 1.74 2.40 0.76
N CYS A 108 3.05 2.39 0.52
CA CYS A 108 3.98 1.41 1.05
C CYS A 108 5.40 1.97 1.13
N SER A 109 6.26 1.25 1.84
CA SER A 109 7.71 1.44 1.86
C SER A 109 8.44 0.31 1.15
N GLY A 110 9.67 0.60 0.75
CA GLY A 110 10.59 -0.39 0.22
C GLY A 110 12.02 -0.13 0.67
N SER A 111 12.87 -1.12 0.44
CA SER A 111 14.29 -1.10 0.75
C SER A 111 15.11 -1.36 -0.51
N LEU A 112 16.05 -0.47 -0.84
CA LEU A 112 17.03 -0.69 -1.89
C LEU A 112 18.01 -1.78 -1.47
N VAL A 113 17.97 -2.95 -2.13
CA VAL A 113 18.79 -4.13 -1.79
C VAL A 113 19.76 -4.55 -2.90
N GLY A 114 19.73 -3.84 -4.02
CA GLY A 114 20.68 -3.96 -5.13
C GLY A 114 20.69 -2.69 -5.98
N PRO A 115 21.48 -2.62 -7.06
CA PRO A 115 21.63 -1.39 -7.85
C PRO A 115 20.32 -0.83 -8.44
N ASN A 116 19.32 -1.68 -8.64
CA ASN A 116 17.99 -1.34 -9.13
C ASN A 116 16.93 -2.29 -8.58
N LEU A 117 17.15 -2.83 -7.37
CA LEU A 117 16.27 -3.84 -6.76
C LEU A 117 15.68 -3.30 -5.46
N ILE A 118 14.35 -3.28 -5.38
CA ILE A 118 13.60 -2.90 -4.19
C ILE A 118 12.97 -4.15 -3.57
N LEU A 119 13.22 -4.36 -2.28
CA LEU A 119 12.47 -5.29 -1.44
C LEU A 119 11.30 -4.53 -0.80
N THR A 120 10.09 -5.05 -0.91
CA THR A 120 8.87 -4.50 -0.29
C THR A 120 7.94 -5.65 0.09
N ALA A 121 6.79 -5.36 0.69
CA ALA A 121 5.78 -6.39 0.95
C ALA A 121 5.11 -6.84 -0.35
N GLY A 122 4.67 -8.09 -0.39
CA GLY A 122 3.98 -8.65 -1.54
C GLY A 122 2.65 -7.94 -1.81
N HIS A 123 1.90 -7.61 -0.77
CA HIS A 123 0.61 -6.94 -0.88
C HIS A 123 0.71 -5.52 -1.45
N CYS A 124 1.88 -4.87 -1.40
CA CYS A 124 2.10 -3.53 -1.95
C CYS A 124 2.06 -3.49 -3.48
N VAL A 125 2.39 -4.61 -4.14
CA VAL A 125 2.44 -4.71 -5.60
C VAL A 125 1.94 -6.09 -6.01
N THR A 126 0.62 -6.26 -6.09
CA THR A 126 0.00 -7.60 -6.28
C THR A 126 0.01 -8.07 -7.73
N SER A 127 0.07 -7.13 -8.68
CA SER A 127 -0.08 -7.39 -10.11
C SER A 127 0.89 -6.58 -10.98
N VAL A 128 1.00 -6.96 -12.25
CA VAL A 128 1.73 -6.17 -13.27
C VAL A 128 1.09 -4.78 -13.45
N SER A 129 -0.23 -4.68 -13.29
CA SER A 129 -0.94 -3.40 -13.32
C SER A 129 -0.53 -2.50 -12.15
N ASP A 130 -0.44 -3.07 -10.95
CA ASP A 130 -0.01 -2.33 -9.75
C ASP A 130 1.42 -1.82 -9.95
N CYS A 131 2.31 -2.72 -10.40
CA CYS A 131 3.70 -2.39 -10.75
C CYS A 131 3.76 -1.20 -11.73
N ALA A 132 2.97 -1.21 -12.80
CA ALA A 132 2.92 -0.09 -13.75
C ALA A 132 2.36 1.21 -13.13
N SER A 133 1.49 1.10 -12.12
CA SER A 133 0.81 2.23 -11.49
C SER A 133 1.56 2.84 -10.30
N VAL A 134 2.58 2.18 -9.77
CA VAL A 134 3.37 2.65 -8.60
C VAL A 134 4.67 3.31 -9.05
N ARG A 135 5.07 4.36 -8.34
CA ARG A 135 6.38 4.99 -8.44
C ARG A 135 7.17 4.79 -7.15
N PHE A 136 8.47 4.60 -7.33
CA PHE A 136 9.43 4.43 -6.25
C PHE A 136 10.19 5.74 -6.08
N VAL A 137 9.94 6.45 -4.98
CA VAL A 137 10.42 7.81 -4.73
C VAL A 137 11.40 7.82 -3.57
N PHE A 138 12.66 8.12 -3.87
CA PHE A 138 13.69 8.31 -2.86
C PHE A 138 13.69 9.75 -2.34
N GLY A 139 14.36 9.96 -1.20
CA GLY A 139 14.49 11.28 -0.59
C GLY A 139 13.21 11.82 0.05
N TYR A 140 12.17 10.98 0.19
CA TYR A 140 10.88 11.31 0.77
C TYR A 140 10.93 11.37 2.32
N ALA A 141 11.92 12.06 2.90
CA ALA A 141 12.13 12.11 4.34
C ALA A 141 12.21 13.54 4.85
N VAL A 142 11.64 13.80 6.04
CA VAL A 142 11.75 15.08 6.73
C VAL A 142 13.14 15.19 7.39
N ARG A 143 13.95 16.11 6.87
CA ARG A 143 15.37 16.28 7.27
C ARG A 143 15.64 17.50 8.12
N GLN A 144 14.66 18.37 8.25
CA GLN A 144 14.71 19.55 9.12
C GLN A 144 13.32 19.79 9.69
N PRO A 145 13.21 20.39 10.89
CA PRO A 145 11.93 20.79 11.44
C PRO A 145 11.15 21.66 10.45
N ASN A 146 9.87 21.34 10.24
CA ASN A 146 8.95 22.04 9.34
C ASN A 146 9.35 22.06 7.84
N ALA A 147 10.32 21.23 7.42
CA ALA A 147 10.74 21.11 6.02
C ALA A 147 10.23 19.81 5.38
N PHE A 148 8.95 19.80 5.06
CA PHE A 148 8.30 18.67 4.40
C PHE A 148 8.72 18.60 2.92
N PRO A 149 9.03 17.41 2.37
CA PRO A 149 9.38 17.27 0.96
C PRO A 149 8.13 17.50 0.09
N LEU A 150 7.95 18.72 -0.42
CA LEU A 150 6.82 19.09 -1.28
C LEU A 150 7.07 18.79 -2.77
N SER A 151 8.32 18.51 -3.14
CA SER A 151 8.68 18.15 -4.50
C SER A 151 9.86 17.20 -4.51
N SER A 152 9.93 16.36 -5.54
CA SER A 152 11.03 15.44 -5.79
C SER A 152 11.55 15.64 -7.21
N PRO A 153 12.88 15.71 -7.42
CA PRO A 153 13.42 15.73 -8.76
C PRO A 153 13.11 14.41 -9.46
N SER A 154 12.86 14.47 -10.77
CA SER A 154 12.56 13.30 -11.61
C SER A 154 13.62 12.21 -11.54
N SER A 155 14.88 12.57 -11.22
CA SER A 155 15.97 11.62 -10.99
C SER A 155 15.70 10.69 -9.80
N GLU A 156 14.97 11.14 -8.78
CA GLU A 156 14.60 10.38 -7.59
C GLU A 156 13.27 9.63 -7.73
N VAL A 157 12.61 9.74 -8.89
CA VAL A 157 11.36 9.03 -9.19
C VAL A 157 11.63 7.93 -10.21
N TYR A 158 11.50 6.69 -9.75
CA TYR A 158 11.76 5.48 -10.53
C TYR A 158 10.46 4.74 -10.85
N PHE A 159 10.51 3.97 -11.93
CA PHE A 159 9.37 3.20 -12.43
C PHE A 159 9.60 1.71 -12.20
N CYS A 160 8.52 0.97 -11.97
CA CYS A 160 8.60 -0.47 -11.98
C CYS A 160 8.92 -0.97 -13.40
N LYS A 161 10.03 -1.70 -13.56
CA LYS A 161 10.33 -2.41 -14.80
C LYS A 161 9.65 -3.77 -14.83
N ARG A 162 9.73 -4.51 -13.72
CA ARG A 162 9.03 -5.79 -13.52
C ARG A 162 9.07 -6.23 -12.06
N ILE A 163 8.14 -7.11 -11.70
CA ILE A 163 8.20 -7.92 -10.50
C ILE A 163 9.20 -9.07 -10.75
N VAL A 164 10.27 -9.15 -9.96
CA VAL A 164 11.26 -10.23 -10.04
C VAL A 164 10.74 -11.51 -9.40
N THR A 165 10.17 -11.36 -8.20
CA THR A 165 9.46 -12.42 -7.48
C THR A 165 8.46 -11.78 -6.52
N ARG A 166 7.40 -12.51 -6.17
CA ARG A 166 6.38 -12.08 -5.21
C ARG A 166 5.79 -13.28 -4.49
N MET A 167 5.51 -13.11 -3.20
CA MET A 167 4.72 -14.00 -2.37
C MET A 167 3.79 -13.19 -1.47
N GLN A 168 2.57 -13.68 -1.24
CA GLN A 168 1.65 -13.16 -0.23
C GLN A 168 0.73 -14.30 0.21
N GLU A 169 0.99 -14.80 1.40
CA GLU A 169 0.21 -15.83 2.06
C GLU A 169 -0.57 -15.21 3.23
N VAL A 170 -1.78 -15.71 3.50
CA VAL A 170 -2.68 -15.13 4.52
C VAL A 170 -2.06 -15.08 5.93
N ALA A 171 -1.25 -16.07 6.28
CA ALA A 171 -0.58 -16.16 7.57
C ALA A 171 0.91 -16.55 7.40
N GLY A 172 1.53 -16.06 6.34
CA GLY A 172 2.86 -16.52 5.92
C GLY A 172 3.69 -15.44 5.25
N ALA A 173 4.42 -15.83 4.21
CA ALA A 173 5.36 -14.93 3.57
C ALA A 173 4.65 -13.81 2.77
N ASP A 174 5.10 -12.58 2.98
CA ASP A 174 4.58 -11.40 2.27
C ASP A 174 5.74 -10.51 1.81
N TYR A 175 6.23 -10.78 0.60
CA TYR A 175 7.36 -10.05 0.03
C TYR A 175 7.25 -9.92 -1.49
N ALA A 176 7.82 -8.84 -2.02
CA ALA A 176 8.09 -8.67 -3.43
C ALA A 176 9.51 -8.13 -3.63
N LEU A 177 10.18 -8.64 -4.66
CA LEU A 177 11.40 -8.05 -5.18
C LEU A 177 11.09 -7.39 -6.52
N ILE A 178 11.29 -6.09 -6.60
CA ILE A 178 10.96 -5.28 -7.79
C ILE A 178 12.24 -4.83 -8.47
N GLU A 179 12.31 -4.97 -9.80
CA GLU A 179 13.35 -4.36 -10.61
C GLU A 179 12.87 -2.99 -11.10
N LEU A 180 13.69 -1.96 -10.88
CA LEU A 180 13.44 -0.60 -11.37
C LEU A 180 13.90 -0.43 -12.82
N ASP A 181 13.34 0.58 -13.50
CA ASP A 181 13.64 0.96 -14.89
C ASP A 181 15.11 1.31 -15.13
N ARG A 182 15.80 1.78 -14.09
CA ARG A 182 17.21 2.17 -14.13
C ARG A 182 17.91 1.96 -12.79
N LYS A 183 19.24 2.04 -12.80
CA LYS A 183 20.04 2.02 -11.57
C LYS A 183 19.76 3.25 -10.73
N VAL A 184 19.66 3.04 -9.42
CA VAL A 184 19.54 4.10 -8.43
C VAL A 184 20.92 4.75 -8.22
N THR A 185 20.97 6.07 -8.29
CA THR A 185 22.17 6.88 -8.05
C THR A 185 22.00 7.69 -6.77
N GLY A 186 23.08 7.98 -6.05
CA GLY A 186 23.00 8.77 -4.81
C GLY A 186 22.58 7.96 -3.56
N HIS A 187 22.12 6.72 -3.74
CA HIS A 187 21.71 5.83 -2.66
C HIS A 187 22.56 4.55 -2.65
N THR A 188 22.87 4.03 -1.45
CA THR A 188 23.71 2.83 -1.28
C THR A 188 22.85 1.64 -0.89
N PRO A 189 22.76 0.57 -1.69
CA PRO A 189 21.94 -0.59 -1.32
C PRO A 189 22.25 -1.14 0.07
N LEU A 190 21.20 -1.48 0.82
CA LEU A 190 21.29 -2.06 2.15
C LEU A 190 21.94 -3.44 2.09
N LYS A 191 22.79 -3.72 3.06
CA LYS A 191 23.39 -5.04 3.23
C LYS A 191 22.38 -5.97 3.90
N ILE A 192 22.08 -7.08 3.25
CA ILE A 192 21.25 -8.13 3.83
C ILE A 192 22.12 -8.99 4.74
N GLN A 193 21.72 -9.11 6.00
CA GLN A 193 22.31 -10.07 6.92
C GLN A 193 21.85 -11.49 6.54
N ARG A 194 22.80 -12.34 6.11
CA ARG A 194 22.51 -13.72 5.66
C ARG A 194 22.81 -14.79 6.72
N SER A 195 23.40 -14.40 7.84
CA SER A 195 23.84 -15.30 8.90
C SER A 195 23.75 -14.63 10.27
N GLY A 196 23.60 -15.44 11.31
CA GLY A 196 23.32 -14.97 12.66
C GLY A 196 21.82 -14.77 12.86
N ALA A 197 21.29 -15.26 13.98
CA ALA A 197 19.90 -15.06 14.35
C ALA A 197 19.79 -13.83 15.24
N VAL A 198 18.76 -13.00 14.98
CA VAL A 198 18.30 -11.99 15.93
C VAL A 198 17.79 -12.73 17.16
N LYS A 199 18.19 -12.27 18.35
CA LYS A 199 17.79 -12.86 19.62
C LYS A 199 16.67 -12.06 20.26
N VAL A 200 15.87 -12.72 21.08
CA VAL A 200 14.91 -12.04 21.94
C VAL A 200 15.66 -11.05 22.84
N GLY A 201 15.23 -9.78 22.82
CA GLY A 201 15.87 -8.68 23.54
C GLY A 201 16.84 -7.85 22.71
N ASP A 202 17.18 -8.25 21.48
CA ASP A 202 17.95 -7.40 20.57
C ASP A 202 17.13 -6.14 20.23
N SER A 203 17.78 -4.97 20.31
CA SER A 203 17.16 -3.71 19.87
C SER A 203 17.11 -3.66 18.35
N LEU A 204 15.93 -3.34 17.81
CA LEU A 204 15.69 -3.19 16.38
C LEU A 204 15.37 -1.74 16.04
N THR A 205 15.60 -1.38 14.79
CA THR A 205 15.15 -0.11 14.23
C THR A 205 14.39 -0.40 12.95
N VAL A 206 13.16 0.10 12.89
CA VAL A 206 12.32 0.03 11.70
C VAL A 206 12.41 1.37 10.99
N ILE A 207 12.63 1.33 9.67
CA ILE A 207 12.73 2.52 8.83
C ILE A 207 11.72 2.36 7.70
N GLY A 208 10.86 3.36 7.54
CA GLY A 208 9.76 3.36 6.59
C GLY A 208 9.07 4.72 6.56
N HIS A 209 8.02 4.82 5.77
CA HIS A 209 7.12 5.96 5.70
C HIS A 209 5.83 5.64 6.47
N PRO A 210 5.26 6.59 7.23
CA PRO A 210 4.28 6.29 8.27
C PRO A 210 2.94 5.74 7.78
N SER A 211 2.55 5.96 6.52
CA SER A 211 1.34 5.36 5.92
C SER A 211 1.63 4.14 5.02
N GLY A 212 2.87 3.63 5.05
CA GLY A 212 3.26 2.38 4.41
C GLY A 212 4.75 2.22 4.31
#